data_AF-A0A9D9FF60-F1
#
_entry.id   AF-A0A9D9FF60-F1
#
_cell.length_a   1.000
_cell.length_b   1.000
_cell.length_c   1.000
_cell.angle_alpha   90.00
_cell.angle_beta   90.00
_cell.angle_gamma   90.00
#
_symmetry.space_group_name_H-M   'P 1'
#
loop_
_entity.id
_entity.type
_entity.pdbx_description
1 polymer ?
#
loop_
_entity_poly.entity_id
_entity_poly.type
_entity_poly.pdbx_seq_one_letter_code
_entity_poly.pdbx_strand_id
1 'polypeptide(L)'
;DSGTRQFRVGEWHTIEQHIRLNTPGLSDGVIEVTLDGELALIEQGVRFRDTESLRLNKLVFASYYGGGDAMLQPVNNGRVVIDDVVISTHPINHD
;
A
#
# COMPACT_ATOMS: atom_id res chain seq x y z
N ASP A 1 11.75 -6.66 -19.10
CA ASP A 1 12.46 -6.20 -17.89
C ASP A 1 11.57 -5.36 -17.00
N SER A 2 10.76 -5.95 -16.14
CA SER A 2 10.08 -5.21 -15.07
C SER A 2 10.79 -5.51 -13.76
N GLY A 3 11.95 -4.89 -13.55
CA GLY A 3 12.67 -4.99 -12.30
C GLY A 3 11.79 -4.53 -11.15
N THR A 4 11.76 -5.29 -10.05
CA THR A 4 11.04 -4.91 -8.83
C THR A 4 11.50 -3.52 -8.39
N ARG A 5 10.57 -2.57 -8.28
CA ARG A 5 10.87 -1.22 -7.77
C ARG A 5 11.25 -1.32 -6.29
N GLN A 6 12.23 -0.52 -5.88
CA GLN A 6 12.81 -0.56 -4.54
C GLN A 6 12.88 0.84 -3.94
N PHE A 7 12.65 0.94 -2.62
CA PHE A 7 12.93 2.15 -1.86
C PHE A 7 14.44 2.36 -1.73
N ARG A 8 14.87 3.62 -1.76
CA ARG A 8 16.25 4.04 -1.54
C ARG A 8 16.35 4.86 -0.27
N VAL A 9 17.36 4.56 0.54
CA VAL A 9 17.59 5.28 1.80
C VAL A 9 17.98 6.72 1.50
N GLY A 10 17.31 7.67 2.16
CA GLY A 10 17.59 9.11 2.03
C GLY A 10 16.88 9.80 0.87
N GLU A 11 16.08 9.08 0.10
CA GLU A 11 15.25 9.64 -0.97
C GLU A 11 13.78 9.73 -0.52
N TRP A 12 13.09 10.77 -1.01
CA TRP A 12 11.63 10.82 -0.92
C TRP A 12 11.04 9.93 -2.00
N HIS A 13 10.01 9.19 -1.62
CA HIS A 13 9.26 8.35 -2.53
C HIS A 13 7.77 8.63 -2.41
N THR A 14 7.10 8.76 -3.56
CA THR A 14 5.65 8.91 -3.59
C THR A 14 5.02 7.54 -3.76
N ILE A 15 4.17 7.16 -2.80
CA ILE A 15 3.38 5.92 -2.86
C ILE A 15 1.92 6.31 -3.09
N GLU A 16 1.32 5.78 -4.14
CA GLU A 16 -0.14 5.84 -4.32
C GLU A 16 -0.72 4.42 -4.20
N GLN A 17 -1.79 4.28 -3.42
CA GLN A 17 -2.52 3.03 -3.28
C GLN A 17 -3.99 3.27 -3.60
N HIS A 18 -4.49 2.55 -4.60
CA HIS A 18 -5.91 2.48 -4.92
C HIS A 18 -6.45 1.11 -4.52
N ILE A 19 -7.49 1.13 -3.68
CA ILE A 19 -8.18 -0.07 -3.20
C ILE A 19 -9.65 0.02 -3.57
N ARG A 20 -10.13 -0.99 -4.30
CA ARG A 20 -11.57 -1.19 -4.55
C ARG A 20 -12.00 -2.50 -3.92
N LEU A 21 -12.90 -2.41 -2.92
CA LEU A 21 -13.51 -3.59 -2.33
C LEU A 21 -14.32 -4.36 -3.37
N ASN A 22 -14.36 -5.67 -3.21
CA ASN A 22 -15.18 -6.54 -4.06
C ASN A 22 -16.68 -6.37 -3.78
N THR A 23 -17.48 -6.74 -4.77
CA THR A 23 -18.89 -7.05 -4.62
C THR A 23 -19.02 -8.27 -3.71
N PRO A 24 -19.85 -8.25 -2.64
CA PRO A 24 -20.05 -9.39 -1.77
C PRO A 24 -20.37 -10.68 -2.53
N GLY A 25 -19.65 -11.75 -2.22
CA GLY A 25 -19.80 -13.05 -2.90
C GLY A 25 -18.97 -13.21 -4.17
N LEU A 26 -18.41 -12.13 -4.74
CA LEU A 26 -17.57 -12.15 -5.92
C LEU A 26 -16.10 -11.87 -5.59
N SER A 27 -15.22 -12.30 -6.49
CA SER A 27 -13.79 -12.02 -6.47
C SER A 27 -13.48 -10.99 -7.56
N ASP A 28 -13.86 -9.74 -7.34
CA ASP A 28 -13.74 -8.62 -8.30
C ASP A 28 -13.10 -7.36 -7.68
N GLY A 29 -12.49 -7.49 -6.50
CA GLY A 29 -11.74 -6.42 -5.83
C GLY A 29 -10.39 -6.17 -6.48
N VAL A 30 -9.83 -4.98 -6.22
CA VAL A 30 -8.59 -4.49 -6.85
C VAL A 30 -7.68 -3.84 -5.81
N ILE A 31 -6.39 -4.10 -5.94
CA ILE A 31 -5.28 -3.36 -5.32
C ILE A 31 -4.37 -2.88 -6.44
N GLU A 32 -4.16 -1.58 -6.51
CA GLU A 32 -3.17 -0.97 -7.41
C GLU A 32 -2.22 -0.13 -6.56
N VAL A 33 -0.92 -0.30 -6.78
CA VAL A 33 0.12 0.47 -6.08
C VAL A 33 1.11 1.02 -7.10
N THR A 34 1.35 2.32 -7.05
CA THR A 34 2.44 2.96 -7.78
C THR A 34 3.54 3.41 -6.81
N LEU A 35 4.78 3.42 -7.30
CA LEU A 35 5.94 3.97 -6.61
C LEU A 35 6.61 4.97 -7.54
N ASP A 36 6.67 6.23 -7.12
CA ASP A 36 7.16 7.36 -7.93
C ASP A 36 6.45 7.45 -9.30
N GLY A 37 5.12 7.30 -9.30
CA GLY A 37 4.28 7.44 -10.50
C GLY A 37 4.27 6.23 -11.45
N GLU A 38 5.09 5.21 -11.21
CA GLU A 38 5.10 3.99 -12.05
C GLU A 38 4.43 2.81 -11.32
N LEU A 39 3.76 1.93 -12.08
CA LEU A 39 3.08 0.75 -11.54
C LEU A 39 4.07 -0.21 -10.88
N ALA A 40 3.88 -0.44 -9.58
CA ALA A 40 4.69 -1.37 -8.78
C ALA A 40 3.94 -2.69 -8.49
N LEU A 41 2.62 -2.62 -8.31
CA LEU A 41 1.75 -3.77 -8.07
C LEU A 41 0.38 -3.55 -8.68
N ILE A 42 -0.17 -4.59 -9.30
CA ILE A 42 -1.59 -4.72 -9.58
C ILE A 42 -2.04 -6.12 -9.19
N GLU A 43 -3.02 -6.18 -8.30
CA GLU A 43 -3.69 -7.42 -7.89
C GLU A 43 -5.19 -7.26 -8.16
N GLN A 44 -5.74 -8.19 -8.92
CA GLN A 44 -7.15 -8.20 -9.32
C GLN A 44 -7.81 -9.50 -8.89
N GLY A 45 -9.11 -9.44 -8.70
CA GLY A 45 -9.89 -10.61 -8.27
C GLY A 45 -9.76 -10.90 -6.78
N VAL A 46 -9.45 -9.89 -5.98
CA VAL A 46 -9.34 -10.02 -4.52
C VAL A 46 -10.74 -10.07 -3.91
N ARG A 47 -10.98 -10.98 -2.97
CA ARG A 47 -12.21 -11.05 -2.17
C ARG A 47 -11.92 -10.56 -0.75
N PHE A 48 -12.18 -9.28 -0.50
CA PHE A 48 -11.99 -8.61 0.80
C PHE A 48 -13.15 -8.83 1.77
N ARG A 49 -14.38 -8.95 1.26
CA ARG A 49 -15.60 -8.95 2.06
C ARG A 49 -16.70 -9.84 1.49
N ASP A 50 -17.58 -10.27 2.38
CA ASP A 50 -18.78 -11.07 2.07
C ASP A 50 -20.09 -10.34 2.40
N THR A 51 -20.02 -9.11 2.90
CA THR A 51 -21.19 -8.29 3.25
C THR A 51 -20.92 -6.83 2.96
N GLU A 52 -21.98 -6.10 2.58
CA GLU A 52 -21.93 -4.66 2.30
C GLU A 52 -21.64 -3.80 3.54
N SER A 53 -21.87 -4.34 4.74
CA SER A 53 -21.61 -3.60 5.98
C SER A 53 -20.12 -3.42 6.27
N LEU A 54 -19.25 -4.27 5.70
CA LEU A 54 -17.80 -4.12 5.78
C LEU A 54 -17.33 -3.13 4.71
N ARG A 55 -16.78 -2.00 5.15
CA ARG A 55 -16.30 -0.90 4.32
C ARG A 55 -14.90 -0.50 4.74
N LEU A 56 -14.15 0.14 3.84
CA LEU A 56 -12.91 0.82 4.20
C LEU A 56 -13.25 1.91 5.22
N ASN A 57 -12.58 1.88 6.38
CA ASN A 57 -12.92 2.77 7.50
C ASN A 57 -11.71 3.28 8.27
N LYS A 58 -10.49 2.85 7.93
CA LYS A 58 -9.25 3.25 8.60
C LYS A 58 -8.11 3.30 7.60
N LEU A 59 -7.25 4.30 7.78
CA LEU A 59 -5.89 4.31 7.26
C LEU A 59 -4.97 3.91 8.41
N VAL A 60 -4.03 3.00 8.15
CA VAL A 60 -3.10 2.48 9.16
C VAL A 60 -1.67 2.73 8.71
N PHE A 61 -0.91 3.47 9.51
CA PHE A 61 0.53 3.59 9.38
C PHE A 61 1.19 2.58 10.32
N ALA A 62 1.70 1.51 9.75
CA ALA A 62 2.35 0.43 10.46
C ALA A 62 3.79 0.27 9.96
N SER A 63 4.74 0.93 10.63
CA SER A 63 6.17 0.84 10.31
C SER A 63 6.91 0.21 11.47
N TYR A 64 7.39 -1.01 11.26
CA TYR A 64 8.20 -1.77 12.20
C TYR A 64 9.04 -2.79 11.43
N TYR A 65 10.21 -3.13 11.97
CA TYR A 65 10.92 -4.35 11.56
C TYR A 65 10.14 -5.57 12.08
N GLY A 66 10.11 -6.67 11.33
CA GLY A 66 9.29 -7.79 11.75
C GLY A 66 9.30 -8.97 10.80
N GLY A 67 8.37 -9.90 11.06
CA GLY A 67 8.29 -11.25 10.50
C GLY A 67 8.36 -12.36 11.57
N GLY A 68 8.32 -11.99 12.86
CA GLY A 68 8.23 -12.92 14.00
C GLY A 68 9.54 -13.64 14.35
N ASP A 69 10.57 -13.48 13.53
CA ASP A 69 11.90 -14.08 13.71
C ASP A 69 12.89 -13.06 14.30
N ALA A 70 13.66 -13.49 15.30
CA ALA A 70 14.73 -12.68 15.89
C ALA A 70 15.80 -12.27 14.86
N MET A 71 15.97 -13.05 13.78
CA MET A 71 16.86 -12.69 12.67
C MET A 71 16.42 -11.45 11.88
N LEU A 72 15.18 -11.00 12.05
CA LEU A 72 14.64 -9.81 11.37
C LEU A 72 14.76 -8.55 12.24
N GLN A 73 15.42 -8.65 13.40
CA GLN A 73 15.72 -7.50 14.24
C GLN A 73 16.79 -6.60 13.59
N PRO A 74 16.59 -5.28 13.58
CA PRO A 74 17.56 -4.36 13.02
C PRO A 74 18.79 -4.28 13.92
N VAL A 75 19.98 -4.20 13.33
CA VAL A 75 21.24 -3.99 14.06
C VAL A 75 21.54 -2.51 14.31
N ASN A 76 20.83 -1.60 13.63
CA ASN A 76 21.00 -0.16 13.73
C ASN A 76 19.66 0.53 13.97
N ASN A 77 19.69 1.72 14.59
CA ASN A 77 18.53 2.59 14.63
C ASN A 77 18.18 3.07 13.21
N GLY A 78 16.91 2.98 12.84
CA GLY A 78 16.36 3.51 11.61
C GLY A 78 15.32 4.59 11.87
N ARG A 79 15.10 5.46 10.89
CA ARG A 79 14.03 6.46 10.90
C ARG A 79 13.29 6.39 9.57
N VAL A 80 11.96 6.46 9.64
CA VAL A 80 11.07 6.69 8.49
C VAL A 80 10.39 8.03 8.71
N VAL A 81 10.25 8.82 7.64
CA VAL A 81 9.48 10.07 7.64
C VAL A 81 8.36 9.91 6.64
N ILE A 82 7.17 10.37 7.02
CA ILE A 82 5.97 10.33 6.20
C ILE A 82 5.40 11.74 6.24
N ASP A 83 5.08 12.29 5.07
CA ASP A 83 4.46 13.60 4.91
C ASP A 83 3.48 13.57 3.73
N ASP A 84 2.72 14.65 3.53
CA ASP A 84 1.80 14.86 2.40
C ASP A 84 0.76 13.73 2.23
N VAL A 85 0.18 13.30 3.35
CA VAL A 85 -0.84 12.25 3.37
C VAL A 85 -2.16 12.77 2.82
N VAL A 86 -2.58 12.23 1.67
CA VAL A 86 -3.88 12.49 1.04
C VAL A 86 -4.73 11.23 1.02
N ILE A 87 -6.03 11.38 1.32
CA ILE A 87 -7.03 10.31 1.17
C ILE A 87 -8.15 10.85 0.28
N SER A 88 -8.48 10.10 -0.78
CA SER A 88 -9.48 10.49 -1.75
C SER A 88 -10.32 9.29 -2.21
N THR A 89 -11.55 9.56 -2.62
CA THR A 89 -12.40 8.60 -3.35
C THR A 89 -12.37 8.81 -4.86
N HIS A 90 -11.50 9.72 -5.33
CA HIS A 90 -11.22 10.02 -6.73
C HIS A 90 -9.70 9.88 -6.96
N PRO A 91 -9.24 9.75 -8.22
CA PRO A 91 -7.81 9.77 -8.53
C PRO A 91 -7.10 10.96 -7.87
N ILE A 92 -5.88 10.71 -7.36
CA ILE A 92 -5.03 11.74 -6.77
C ILE A 92 -4.18 12.30 -7.92
N ASN A 93 -4.36 13.58 -8.26
CA ASN A 93 -3.45 14.26 -9.19
C ASN A 93 -2.25 14.79 -8.39
N HIS A 94 -1.05 14.68 -8.97
CA HIS A 94 0.22 15.06 -8.33
C HIS A 94 0.79 16.38 -8.89
N ASP A 95 -0.08 17.32 -9.29
CA ASP A 95 0.30 18.62 -9.87
C ASP A 95 0.98 19.55 -8.86
#